data_AF-A0A1E5KTQ1-F1
#
_entry.id   AF-A0A1E5KTQ1-F1
#
_cell.length_a   1.000
_cell.length_b   1.000
_cell.length_c   1.000
_cell.angle_alpha   90.00
_cell.angle_beta   90.00
_cell.angle_gamma   90.00
#
_symmetry.space_group_name_H-M   'P 1'
#
loop_
_entity.id
_entity.type
_entity.pdbx_description
1 polymer ?
#
loop_
_entity_poly.entity_id
_entity_poly.type
_entity_poly.pdbx_seq_one_letter_code
_entity_poly.pdbx_strand_id
1 'polypeptide(L)' 'MSSTRYIVVTLLKILVVIALVIILFVAGTMIGYGVIGGGDPRDVFKEEVWTHIMEFLK' A
#
# COMPACT_ATOMS: atom_id res chain seq x y z
N MET A 1 -21.87 -8.78 29.21
CA MET A 1 -21.36 -9.15 27.86
C MET A 1 -20.85 -7.92 27.09
N SER A 2 -19.87 -7.18 27.63
CA SER A 2 -19.29 -5.98 27.00
C SER A 2 -17.99 -6.28 26.22
N SER A 3 -17.22 -7.28 26.67
CA SER A 3 -15.86 -7.56 26.19
C SER A 3 -15.79 -7.97 24.72
N THR A 4 -16.73 -8.78 24.22
CA THR A 4 -16.74 -9.22 22.81
C THR A 4 -16.90 -8.05 21.84
N ARG A 5 -17.74 -7.07 22.18
CA ARG A 5 -17.98 -5.88 21.35
C ARG A 5 -16.72 -5.01 21.25
N TYR A 6 -15.98 -4.87 22.36
CA TYR A 6 -14.71 -4.16 22.40
C TYR A 6 -13.62 -4.82 21.54
N ILE A 7 -13.52 -6.15 21.58
CA ILE A 7 -12.55 -6.90 20.79
C ILE A 7 -12.83 -6.71 19.29
N VAL A 8 -14.08 -6.92 18.86
CA VAL A 8 -14.48 -6.77 17.45
C VAL A 8 -14.23 -5.36 16.93
N VAL A 9 -14.60 -4.33 17.70
CA VAL A 9 -14.36 -2.93 17.30
C VAL A 9 -12.86 -2.62 17.21
N THR A 10 -12.06 -3.15 18.12
CA THR A 10 -10.59 -2.97 18.08
C THR A 10 -9.98 -3.65 16.85
N LEU A 11 -10.39 -4.88 16.53
CA LEU A 11 -9.94 -5.57 15.33
C LEU A 11 -10.33 -4.82 14.04
N LEU A 12 -11.55 -4.27 13.99
CA LEU A 12 -11.99 -3.42 12.89
C LEU A 12 -11.11 -2.17 12.73
N LYS A 13 -10.76 -1.49 13.82
CA LYS A 13 -9.85 -0.34 13.79
C LYS A 13 -8.49 -0.72 13.24
N ILE A 14 -7.93 -1.84 13.68
CA ILE A 14 -6.63 -2.35 13.18
C ILE A 14 -6.72 -2.63 11.68
N LEU A 15 -7.79 -3.29 11.23
CA LEU A 15 -8.01 -3.56 9.81
C LEU A 15 -8.09 -2.28 8.99
N VAL A 16 -8.81 -1.26 9.48
CA VAL A 16 -8.89 0.05 8.83
C VAL A 16 -7.52 0.72 8.74
N VAL A 17 -6.72 0.67 9.80
CA VAL A 17 -5.35 1.23 9.78
C VAL A 17 -4.48 0.50 8.76
N ILE A 18 -4.54 -0.84 8.71
CA ILE A 18 -3.80 -1.63 7.71
C ILE A 18 -4.25 -1.26 6.29
N ALA A 19 -5.55 -1.13 6.05
CA ALA A 19 -6.08 -0.71 4.75
C ALA A 19 -5.58 0.69 4.37
N LEU A 20 -5.57 1.64 5.31
CA LEU A 20 -5.02 2.98 5.08
C LEU A 20 -3.53 2.94 4.74
N VAL A 21 -2.74 2.13 5.43
CA VAL A 21 -1.31 1.95 5.12
C VAL A 21 -1.12 1.43 3.70
N ILE A 22 -1.90 0.43 3.28
CA ILE A 22 -1.83 -0.11 1.92
C ILE A 22 -2.20 0.97 0.89
N ILE A 23 -3.27 1.73 1.13
CA ILE A 23 -3.69 2.82 0.24
C ILE A 23 -2.60 3.88 0.12
N LEU A 24 -2.03 4.32 1.25
CA LEU A 24 -0.96 5.31 1.27
C LEU A 24 0.32 4.79 0.60
N PHE A 25 0.63 3.52 0.76
CA PHE A 25 1.75 2.89 0.08
C PHE A 25 1.57 2.91 -1.43
N VAL A 26 0.41 2.46 -1.93
CA VAL A 26 0.09 2.48 -3.37
C VAL A 26 0.07 3.91 -3.91
N ALA A 27 -0.55 4.85 -3.19
CA ALA A 27 -0.54 6.25 -3.60
C ALA A 27 0.88 6.82 -3.65
N GLY A 28 1.72 6.49 -2.65
CA GLY A 28 3.12 6.90 -2.60
C GLY A 28 3.93 6.35 -3.77
N THR A 29 3.76 5.08 -4.12
CA THR A 29 4.46 4.46 -5.27
C THR A 29 3.95 5.04 -6.59
N MET A 30 2.65 5.29 -6.74
CA MET A 30 2.08 5.94 -7.92
C MET A 30 2.66 7.34 -8.13
N ILE A 31 2.79 8.13 -7.06
CA ILE A 31 3.37 9.47 -7.12
C ILE A 31 4.88 9.38 -7.41
N GLY A 32 5.60 8.49 -6.71
CA GLY A 32 7.05 8.33 -6.87
C GLY A 32 7.45 7.82 -8.25
N TYR A 33 6.81 6.75 -8.74
CA TYR A 33 7.08 6.18 -10.05
C TYR A 33 6.52 7.04 -11.18
N GLY A 34 5.29 7.53 -11.04
CA GLY A 34 4.59 8.21 -12.10
C GLY A 34 4.93 9.71 -12.21
N VAL A 35 4.74 10.47 -11.13
CA VAL A 35 4.92 11.93 -11.15
C VAL A 35 6.41 12.29 -11.10
N ILE A 36 7.20 11.62 -10.25
CA ILE A 36 8.62 11.91 -10.08
C ILE A 36 9.46 11.12 -11.08
N GLY A 37 9.17 9.83 -11.26
CA GLY A 37 9.91 8.93 -12.16
C GLY A 37 9.52 9.03 -13.64
N GLY A 38 8.44 9.74 -13.98
CA GLY A 38 7.98 9.93 -15.36
C GLY A 38 7.33 8.70 -16.01
N GLY A 39 7.09 7.63 -15.26
CA GLY A 39 6.36 6.44 -15.73
C GLY A 39 4.84 6.64 -15.72
N ASP A 40 4.07 5.64 -16.17
CA ASP A 40 2.62 5.64 -15.94
C ASP A 40 2.36 5.25 -14.47
N PRO A 41 1.64 6.06 -13.66
CA PRO A 41 1.31 5.72 -12.29
C PRO A 41 0.62 4.35 -12.13
N ARG A 42 -0.07 3.84 -13.16
CA ARG A 42 -0.76 2.54 -13.13
C ARG A 42 0.19 1.36 -13.27
N ASP A 43 1.40 1.58 -13.76
CA ASP A 43 2.38 0.50 -13.94
C ASP A 43 2.92 -0.02 -12.60
N VAL A 44 2.69 0.67 -11.49
CA VAL A 44 3.02 0.16 -10.14
C VAL A 44 2.30 -1.14 -9.78
N PHE A 45 1.23 -1.50 -10.51
CA PHE A 45 0.55 -2.80 -10.35
C PHE A 45 1.14 -3.91 -11.22
N LYS A 46 2.06 -3.59 -12.14
CA LYS A 46 2.76 -4.57 -12.95
C LYS A 46 3.95 -5.13 -12.18
N GLU A 47 4.11 -6.44 -12.20
CA GLU A 47 5.25 -7.13 -11.59
C GLU A 47 6.59 -6.64 -12.18
N GLU A 48 6.62 -6.35 -13.48
CA GLU A 48 7.78 -5.86 -14.24
C GLU A 48 8.46 -4.65 -13.57
N VAL A 49 7.69 -3.70 -13.04
CA VAL A 49 8.21 -2.50 -12.36
C VAL A 49 8.95 -2.88 -11.08
N TRP A 50 8.42 -3.83 -10.31
CA TRP A 50 9.05 -4.28 -9.07
C TRP A 50 10.29 -5.11 -9.35
N THR A 51 10.26 -5.98 -10.37
CA THR A 51 11.47 -6.68 -10.83
C THR A 51 12.55 -5.70 -11.23
N HIS A 52 12.20 -4.65 -11.98
CA HIS A 52 13.16 -3.61 -12.37
C HIS A 52 13.76 -2.87 -11.15
N ILE A 53 12.93 -2.53 -10.15
CA ILE A 53 13.41 -1.92 -8.89
C ILE A 53 14.34 -2.86 -8.14
N MET A 54 13.99 -4.15 -8.03
CA MET A 54 14.79 -5.15 -7.33
C MET A 54 16.12 -5.44 -8.05
N GLU A 55 16.12 -5.42 -9.39
CA GLU A 55 17.33 -5.51 -10.19
C GLU A 55 18.21 -4.27 -10.01
N PHE A 56 17.62 -3.07 -9.92
CA PHE A 56 18.36 -1.84 -9.64
C PHE A 56 19.00 -1.84 -8.24
N LEU A 57 18.33 -2.41 -7.24
CA LEU A 57 18.83 -2.50 -5.87
C LEU A 57 19.88 -3.59 -5.66
N LYS A 58 19.98 -4.55 -6.58
CA LYS A 58 20.93 -5.66 -6.53
C LYS A 58 22.33 -5.21 -6.94
#